data_AF-A0A139Q9H2-F1
#
_entry.id   AF-A0A139Q9H2-F1
#
_cell.length_a   1.000
_cell.length_b   1.000
_cell.length_c   1.000
_cell.angle_alpha   90.00
_cell.angle_beta   90.00
_cell.angle_gamma   90.00
#
_symmetry.space_group_name_H-M   'P 1'
#
loop_
_entity.id
_entity.type
_entity.pdbx_description
1 polymer ?
#
loop_
_entity_poly.entity_id
_entity_poly.type
_entity_poly.pdbx_seq_one_letter_code
_entity_poly.pdbx_strand_id
1 'polypeptide(L)'
;MLKKEWITYFEEINDRKPTLDEIHSAMEQEEITMNFFDKILYTYRKKVPNKKVRNLIRISLILLIILLLFFPILRTEYNKMMYSTYSEKYEAVIEQYQNALSSKSDGEDYKLIMRQPSRQPSYAKIDKNGDGKEELYIAFNDGKGKYDIIAVYEVKFGSVKRINASNIELPNELITKAFWKTFDVNNLLTMNLKELSEGNYKSISGLWLTENKKESLTFSNEGLTKINDYDVREKKNLTVKELMIYNWDITLSGRFLFREISNGSLVGTLEFKDGSDTLNGFRFLPKGIEYEGTDSNYDRVYDEMHKVVYYHASRDLEKQTAKTTKVDMSEISKGDYSSLVGKWSPKSDADKSGIKIDEEGTVYYDWVPSKGRKIVSVDVLPDTILVHLEGDSPNQTGPELLIIPAGVQVDGAKNNDSSKDRISIGIKLDRINDPQVLYRVEQ
;
A
#
# COMPACT_ATOMS: atom_id res chain seq x y z
N MET A 1 44.31 -29.75 57.20
CA MET A 1 44.89 -28.38 57.03
C MET A 1 44.40 -27.76 55.73
N LEU A 2 44.54 -26.44 55.52
CA LEU A 2 44.15 -25.84 54.24
C LEU A 2 45.08 -26.32 53.11
N LYS A 3 44.55 -26.47 51.90
CA LYS A 3 45.31 -26.97 50.73
C LYS A 3 46.62 -26.24 50.49
N LYS A 4 46.65 -24.91 50.70
CA LYS A 4 47.85 -24.08 50.55
C LYS A 4 48.91 -24.42 51.59
N GLU A 5 48.51 -24.67 52.84
CA GLU A 5 49.39 -25.04 53.94
C GLU A 5 49.97 -26.44 53.74
N TRP A 6 49.15 -27.38 53.25
CA TRP A 6 49.60 -28.75 52.96
C TRP A 6 50.63 -28.78 51.82
N ILE A 7 50.44 -27.96 50.78
CA ILE A 7 51.41 -27.85 49.67
C ILE A 7 52.75 -27.30 50.18
N THR A 8 52.73 -26.26 51.03
CA THR A 8 53.97 -25.71 51.63
C THR A 8 54.68 -26.75 52.49
N TYR A 9 53.96 -27.47 53.34
CA TYR A 9 54.52 -28.56 54.15
C TYR A 9 55.12 -29.69 53.29
N PHE A 10 54.44 -30.08 52.21
CA PHE A 10 54.94 -31.09 51.29
C PHE A 10 56.23 -30.64 50.58
N GLU A 11 56.27 -29.38 50.14
CA GLU A 11 57.43 -28.78 49.47
C GLU A 11 58.64 -28.69 50.41
N GLU A 12 58.46 -28.31 51.67
CA GLU A 12 59.53 -28.26 52.69
C GLU A 12 60.15 -29.63 52.97
N ILE A 13 59.34 -30.70 52.97
CA ILE A 13 59.81 -32.04 53.30
C ILE A 13 60.43 -32.76 52.10
N ASN A 14 59.88 -32.55 50.90
CA ASN A 14 60.24 -33.34 49.72
C ASN A 14 61.09 -32.57 48.70
N ASP A 15 61.40 -31.30 48.96
CA ASP A 15 62.14 -30.39 48.07
C ASP A 15 61.60 -30.36 46.63
N ARG A 16 60.27 -30.51 46.50
CA ARG A 16 59.55 -30.43 45.22
C ARG A 16 58.07 -30.14 45.41
N LYS A 17 57.46 -29.65 44.34
CA LYS A 17 56.00 -29.48 44.30
C LYS A 17 55.28 -30.85 44.30
N PRO A 18 54.19 -31.00 45.06
CA PRO A 18 53.38 -32.21 45.02
C PRO A 18 52.71 -32.36 43.65
N THR A 19 52.62 -33.59 43.17
CA THR A 19 51.88 -33.92 41.97
C THR A 19 50.38 -33.86 42.22
N LEU A 20 49.60 -33.71 41.15
CA LEU A 20 48.13 -33.73 41.19
C LEU A 20 47.55 -35.03 41.76
N ASP A 21 48.31 -36.13 41.74
CA ASP A 21 47.88 -37.41 42.28
C ASP A 21 48.19 -37.50 43.78
N GLU A 22 49.31 -36.93 44.25
CA GLU A 22 49.63 -36.82 45.69
C GLU A 22 48.69 -35.87 46.44
N ILE A 23 48.36 -34.73 45.83
CA ILE A 23 47.32 -33.82 46.37
C ILE A 23 45.97 -34.55 46.48
N HIS A 24 45.68 -35.48 45.56
CA HIS A 24 44.43 -36.22 45.58
C HIS A 24 44.44 -37.33 46.65
N SER A 25 45.56 -38.04 46.82
CA SER A 25 45.73 -39.00 47.91
C SER A 25 45.61 -38.33 49.28
N ALA A 26 46.20 -37.15 49.45
CA ALA A 26 46.07 -36.36 50.68
C ALA A 26 44.64 -35.87 50.93
N MET A 27 43.87 -35.63 49.87
CA MET A 27 42.43 -35.37 49.98
C MET A 27 41.63 -36.63 50.36
N GLU A 28 42.00 -37.82 49.86
CA GLU A 28 41.38 -39.11 50.25
C GLU A 28 41.67 -39.48 51.70
N GLN A 29 42.86 -39.14 52.19
CA GLN A 29 43.31 -39.40 53.56
C GLN A 29 42.86 -38.31 54.56
N GLU A 30 42.01 -37.38 54.13
CA GLU A 30 41.48 -36.26 54.93
C GLU A 30 42.56 -35.30 55.48
N GLU A 31 43.77 -35.33 54.95
CA GLU A 31 44.87 -34.43 55.34
C GLU A 31 44.58 -32.98 54.88
N ILE A 32 43.88 -32.83 53.75
CA ILE A 32 43.47 -31.54 53.16
C ILE A 32 41.97 -31.33 53.34
N THR A 33 41.57 -30.21 53.94
CA THR A 33 40.16 -29.76 53.95
C THR A 33 39.74 -29.31 52.54
N MET A 34 38.77 -30.02 51.95
CA MET A 34 38.26 -29.75 50.59
C MET A 34 37.30 -28.55 50.56
N ASN A 35 37.56 -27.59 49.68
CA ASN A 35 36.57 -26.57 49.33
C ASN A 35 35.52 -27.09 48.33
N PHE A 36 34.55 -26.26 47.96
CA PHE A 36 33.48 -26.63 47.02
C PHE A 36 34.00 -27.15 45.67
N PHE A 37 35.02 -26.51 45.08
CA PHE A 37 35.64 -26.94 43.82
C PHE A 37 36.44 -28.24 43.98
N ASP A 38 37.16 -28.41 45.09
CA ASP A 38 37.89 -29.63 45.42
C ASP A 38 36.93 -30.82 45.58
N LYS A 39 35.75 -30.62 46.20
CA LYS A 39 34.69 -31.65 46.28
C LYS A 39 34.17 -32.06 44.90
N ILE A 40 34.00 -31.12 43.97
CA ILE A 40 33.58 -31.42 42.58
C ILE A 40 34.67 -32.21 41.85
N LEU A 41 35.92 -31.77 41.94
CA LEU A 41 37.09 -32.45 41.34
C LEU A 41 37.32 -33.84 41.92
N TYR A 42 37.17 -33.99 43.23
CA TYR A 42 37.25 -35.26 43.95
C TYR A 42 36.17 -36.23 43.48
N THR A 43 34.91 -35.78 43.45
CA THR A 43 33.77 -36.58 42.99
C THR A 43 33.94 -37.01 41.51
N TYR A 44 34.44 -36.11 40.67
CA TYR A 44 34.73 -36.39 39.27
C TYR A 44 35.85 -37.43 39.11
N ARG A 45 36.96 -37.31 39.86
CA ARG A 45 38.05 -38.30 39.85
C ARG A 45 37.59 -39.68 40.35
N LYS A 46 36.73 -39.73 41.36
CA LYS A 46 36.15 -40.97 41.90
C LYS A 46 35.24 -41.67 40.88
N LYS A 47 34.42 -40.92 40.13
CA LYS A 47 33.55 -41.47 39.08
C LYS A 47 34.28 -41.86 37.80
N VAL A 48 35.40 -41.20 37.49
CA VAL A 48 36.23 -41.50 36.30
C VAL A 48 37.68 -41.74 36.75
N PRO A 49 38.03 -42.95 37.23
CA PRO A 49 39.35 -43.23 37.78
C PRO A 49 40.45 -43.27 36.71
N ASN A 50 40.11 -43.60 35.46
CA ASN A 50 41.07 -43.71 34.36
C ASN A 50 41.61 -42.35 33.90
N LYS A 51 42.93 -42.13 34.06
CA LYS A 51 43.65 -40.90 33.69
C LYS A 51 43.52 -40.54 32.20
N LYS A 52 43.55 -41.52 31.29
CA LYS A 52 43.40 -41.29 29.85
C LYS A 52 42.00 -40.78 29.51
N VAL A 53 40.96 -41.36 30.13
CA VAL A 53 39.56 -40.96 29.93
C VAL A 53 39.30 -39.55 30.49
N ARG A 54 39.83 -39.23 31.68
CA ARG A 54 39.71 -37.86 32.23
C ARG A 54 40.36 -36.80 31.35
N ASN A 55 41.52 -37.12 30.76
CA ASN A 55 42.19 -36.23 29.82
C ASN A 55 41.38 -36.06 28.53
N LEU A 56 40.78 -37.13 27.99
CA LEU A 56 39.91 -37.05 26.83
C LEU A 56 38.71 -36.13 27.09
N ILE A 57 38.01 -36.29 28.23
CA ILE A 57 36.86 -35.44 28.60
C ILE A 57 37.28 -33.97 28.72
N ARG A 58 38.44 -33.69 29.33
CA ARG A 58 38.98 -32.31 29.42
C ARG A 58 39.25 -31.73 28.04
N ILE A 59 39.89 -32.49 27.15
CA ILE A 59 40.17 -32.07 25.77
C ILE A 59 38.84 -31.82 25.02
N SER A 60 37.86 -32.70 25.16
CA SER A 60 36.52 -32.53 24.56
C SER A 60 35.79 -31.30 25.09
N LEU A 61 35.85 -31.00 26.39
CA LEU A 61 35.28 -29.79 26.98
C LEU A 61 35.98 -28.53 26.49
N ILE A 62 37.32 -28.55 26.39
CA ILE A 62 38.10 -27.43 25.84
C ILE A 62 37.73 -27.21 24.38
N LEU A 63 37.65 -28.27 23.58
CA LEU A 63 37.20 -28.20 22.18
C LEU A 63 35.77 -27.66 22.06
N LEU A 64 34.86 -28.09 22.93
CA LEU A 64 33.49 -27.59 22.96
C LEU A 64 33.42 -26.09 23.31
N ILE A 65 34.20 -25.65 24.30
CA ILE A 65 34.27 -24.23 24.69
C ILE A 65 34.86 -23.41 23.54
N ILE A 66 35.94 -23.88 22.90
CA ILE A 66 36.51 -23.24 21.71
C ILE A 66 35.45 -23.18 20.61
N LEU A 67 34.76 -24.27 20.31
CA LEU A 67 33.70 -24.29 19.30
C LEU A 67 32.61 -23.27 19.63
N LEU A 68 32.12 -23.20 20.86
CA LEU A 68 31.11 -22.24 21.29
C LEU A 68 31.59 -20.78 21.19
N LEU A 69 32.85 -20.51 21.52
CA LEU A 69 33.44 -19.17 21.41
C LEU A 69 33.64 -18.74 19.95
N PHE A 70 34.03 -19.66 19.08
CA PHE A 70 34.26 -19.37 17.65
C PHE A 70 33.00 -19.51 16.80
N PHE A 71 31.94 -20.18 17.28
CA PHE A 71 30.71 -20.41 16.52
C PHE A 71 30.06 -19.12 16.00
N PRO A 72 29.93 -18.03 16.78
CA PRO A 72 29.40 -16.77 16.27
C PRO A 72 30.22 -16.23 15.11
N ILE A 73 31.56 -16.26 15.22
CA ILE A 73 32.48 -15.80 14.17
C ILE A 73 32.35 -16.67 12.92
N LEU A 74 32.34 -17.99 13.08
CA LEU A 74 32.17 -18.94 11.97
C LEU A 74 30.82 -18.74 11.28
N ARG A 75 29.76 -18.51 12.05
CA ARG A 75 28.42 -18.20 11.53
C ARG A 75 28.44 -16.91 10.71
N THR A 76 29.07 -15.86 11.22
CA THR A 76 29.18 -14.59 10.50
C THR A 76 29.94 -14.71 9.19
N GLU A 77 31.10 -15.36 9.20
CA GLU A 77 31.89 -15.55 7.98
C GLU A 77 31.18 -16.47 6.97
N TYR A 78 30.48 -17.50 7.45
CA TYR A 78 29.64 -18.34 6.60
C TYR A 78 28.51 -17.53 5.94
N ASN A 79 27.80 -16.70 6.71
CA ASN A 79 26.72 -15.88 6.19
C ASN A 79 27.22 -14.85 5.16
N LYS A 80 28.37 -14.21 5.40
CA LYS A 80 29.02 -13.32 4.42
C LYS A 80 29.36 -14.05 3.12
N MET A 81 29.91 -15.26 3.21
CA MET A 81 30.20 -16.08 2.03
C MET A 81 28.94 -16.43 1.24
N MET A 82 27.81 -16.66 1.93
CA MET A 82 26.53 -17.02 1.32
C MET A 82 25.67 -15.81 0.89
N TYR A 83 26.15 -14.58 1.10
CA TYR A 83 25.39 -13.35 0.88
C TYR A 83 24.76 -13.27 -0.52
N SER A 84 25.52 -13.58 -1.58
CA SER A 84 25.03 -13.52 -2.95
C SER A 84 23.86 -14.49 -3.19
N THR A 85 23.98 -15.72 -2.66
CA THR A 85 22.92 -16.74 -2.75
C THR A 85 21.67 -16.30 -2.00
N TYR A 86 21.81 -15.71 -0.81
CA TYR A 86 20.66 -15.20 -0.06
C TYR A 86 19.99 -14.04 -0.78
N SER A 87 20.79 -13.11 -1.30
CA SER A 87 20.31 -11.96 -2.05
C SER A 87 19.49 -12.36 -3.27
N GLU A 88 19.98 -13.30 -4.10
CA GLU A 88 19.28 -13.82 -5.28
C GLU A 88 17.92 -14.43 -4.92
N LYS A 89 17.87 -15.21 -3.83
CA LYS A 89 16.65 -15.82 -3.34
C LYS A 89 15.62 -14.78 -2.88
N TYR A 90 16.06 -13.67 -2.28
CA TYR A 90 15.18 -12.57 -1.91
C TYR A 90 14.71 -11.76 -3.12
N GLU A 91 15.56 -11.54 -4.13
CA GLU A 91 15.13 -10.90 -5.38
C GLU A 91 14.01 -11.69 -6.06
N ALA A 92 14.08 -13.03 -6.07
CA ALA A 92 12.99 -13.85 -6.60
C ALA A 92 11.66 -13.65 -5.86
N VAL A 93 11.68 -13.43 -4.54
CA VAL A 93 10.47 -13.10 -3.76
C VAL A 93 9.97 -11.70 -4.13
N ILE A 94 10.85 -10.71 -4.21
CA ILE A 94 10.50 -9.34 -4.61
C ILE A 94 9.87 -9.33 -6.00
N GLU A 95 10.44 -10.06 -6.95
CA GLU A 95 9.92 -10.20 -8.31
C GLU A 95 8.54 -10.87 -8.33
N GLN A 96 8.31 -11.89 -7.49
CA GLN A 96 6.99 -12.48 -7.33
C GLN A 96 5.95 -11.48 -6.83
N TYR A 97 6.30 -10.64 -5.84
CA TYR A 97 5.44 -9.55 -5.39
C TYR A 97 5.17 -8.57 -6.52
N GLN A 98 6.20 -8.09 -7.22
CA GLN A 98 6.04 -7.12 -8.29
C GLN A 98 5.17 -7.67 -9.44
N ASN A 99 5.40 -8.91 -9.86
CA ASN A 99 4.60 -9.57 -10.89
C ASN A 99 3.14 -9.75 -10.45
N ALA A 100 2.89 -10.12 -9.19
CA ALA A 100 1.53 -10.25 -8.65
C ALA A 100 0.79 -8.91 -8.63
N LEU A 101 1.46 -7.83 -8.22
CA LEU A 101 0.90 -6.48 -8.18
C LEU A 101 0.64 -5.92 -9.59
N SER A 102 1.50 -6.22 -10.55
CA SER A 102 1.32 -5.83 -11.96
C SER A 102 0.19 -6.63 -12.64
N SER A 103 0.06 -7.93 -12.35
CA SER A 103 -0.96 -8.81 -12.93
C SER A 103 -2.30 -8.86 -12.17
N LYS A 104 -2.40 -8.16 -11.03
CA LYS A 104 -3.57 -8.18 -10.13
C LYS A 104 -3.95 -9.60 -9.69
N SER A 105 -2.96 -10.45 -9.40
CA SER A 105 -3.16 -11.86 -9.03
C SER A 105 -3.63 -12.04 -7.58
N ASP A 106 -4.64 -12.89 -7.34
CA ASP A 106 -5.34 -13.09 -6.06
C ASP A 106 -4.59 -13.98 -5.03
N GLY A 107 -3.27 -13.87 -4.93
CA GLY A 107 -2.48 -14.59 -3.92
C GLY A 107 -2.66 -14.00 -2.52
N GLU A 108 -2.92 -14.85 -1.51
CA GLU A 108 -3.13 -14.42 -0.10
C GLU A 108 -2.01 -13.51 0.44
N ASP A 109 -0.76 -13.75 0.02
CA ASP A 109 0.41 -12.99 0.48
C ASP A 109 0.40 -11.51 -0.01
N TYR A 110 -0.26 -11.21 -1.12
CA TYR A 110 -0.25 -9.87 -1.75
C TYR A 110 -1.53 -9.07 -1.47
N LYS A 111 -2.59 -9.73 -0.99
CA LYS A 111 -3.92 -9.13 -0.80
C LYS A 111 -3.90 -7.86 0.04
N LEU A 112 -3.06 -7.81 1.08
CA LEU A 112 -2.98 -6.64 1.95
C LEU A 112 -2.42 -5.42 1.20
N ILE A 113 -1.36 -5.60 0.41
CA ILE A 113 -0.78 -4.53 -0.42
C ILE A 113 -1.77 -4.08 -1.49
N MET A 114 -2.43 -5.03 -2.16
CA MET A 114 -3.44 -4.72 -3.18
C MET A 114 -4.64 -3.96 -2.62
N ARG A 115 -4.99 -4.20 -1.35
CA ARG A 115 -6.06 -3.45 -0.66
C ARG A 115 -5.61 -2.06 -0.25
N GLN A 116 -4.35 -1.88 0.14
CA GLN A 116 -3.85 -0.61 0.71
C GLN A 116 -2.64 -0.06 -0.05
N PRO A 117 -2.70 0.12 -1.38
CA PRO A 117 -1.55 0.55 -2.17
C PRO A 117 -1.05 1.96 -1.79
N SER A 118 -1.92 2.82 -1.24
CA SER A 118 -1.55 4.18 -0.81
C SER A 118 -0.65 4.23 0.42
N ARG A 119 -0.50 3.13 1.17
CA ARG A 119 0.42 3.02 2.33
C ARG A 119 1.89 2.79 1.92
N GLN A 120 2.22 3.01 0.65
CA GLN A 120 3.59 2.95 0.12
C GLN A 120 4.31 1.62 0.47
N PRO A 121 3.80 0.48 -0.04
CA PRO A 121 4.41 -0.81 0.20
C PRO A 121 5.89 -0.80 -0.23
N SER A 122 6.74 -1.23 0.67
CA SER A 122 8.19 -1.11 0.58
C SER A 122 8.88 -2.38 1.07
N TYR A 123 10.14 -2.56 0.69
CA TYR A 123 10.95 -3.68 1.13
C TYR A 123 12.40 -3.27 1.40
N ALA A 124 13.05 -3.98 2.32
CA ALA A 124 14.46 -3.81 2.65
C ALA A 124 15.08 -5.14 3.09
N LYS A 125 16.38 -5.28 2.88
CA LYS A 125 17.18 -6.39 3.43
C LYS A 125 17.90 -5.84 4.67
N ILE A 126 17.72 -6.50 5.82
CA ILE A 126 18.21 -6.00 7.11
C ILE A 126 18.82 -7.16 7.88
N ASP A 127 20.06 -7.00 8.34
CA ASP A 127 20.69 -7.90 9.32
C ASP A 127 20.28 -7.47 10.73
N LYS A 128 19.25 -8.12 11.28
CA LYS A 128 18.69 -7.76 12.58
C LYS A 128 19.62 -8.12 13.75
N ASN A 129 20.39 -9.21 13.63
CA ASN A 129 21.10 -9.82 14.77
C ASN A 129 22.63 -9.62 14.69
N GLY A 130 23.13 -8.98 13.63
CA GLY A 130 24.55 -8.72 13.41
C GLY A 130 25.33 -9.97 13.02
N ASP A 131 24.67 -11.03 12.55
CA ASP A 131 25.32 -12.28 12.16
C ASP A 131 25.75 -12.27 10.68
N GLY A 132 25.65 -11.15 9.98
CA GLY A 132 26.02 -11.02 8.57
C GLY A 132 25.01 -11.62 7.59
N LYS A 133 23.86 -12.12 8.05
CA LYS A 133 22.76 -12.57 7.22
C LYS A 133 21.61 -11.57 7.29
N GLU A 134 21.31 -10.99 6.15
CA GLU A 134 20.12 -10.15 6.02
C GLU A 134 18.86 -11.02 5.89
N GLU A 135 17.77 -10.59 6.51
CA GLU A 135 16.42 -11.03 6.18
C GLU A 135 15.71 -10.00 5.30
N LEU A 136 14.80 -10.47 4.44
CA LEU A 136 13.97 -9.58 3.62
C LEU A 136 12.73 -9.17 4.42
N TYR A 137 12.56 -7.88 4.62
CA TYR A 137 11.40 -7.27 5.26
C TYR A 137 10.54 -6.61 4.20
N ILE A 138 9.23 -6.80 4.31
CA ILE A 138 8.20 -6.10 3.52
C ILE A 138 7.32 -5.35 4.51
N ALA A 139 7.08 -4.08 4.21
CA ALA A 139 6.42 -3.16 5.12
C ALA A 139 5.60 -2.11 4.38
N PHE A 140 4.69 -1.45 5.07
CA PHE A 140 4.13 -0.17 4.64
C PHE A 140 4.98 0.98 5.18
N ASN A 141 5.30 1.96 4.34
CA ASN A 141 5.94 3.20 4.77
C ASN A 141 4.86 4.25 5.07
N ASP A 142 4.43 4.33 6.32
CA ASP A 142 3.33 5.22 6.75
C ASP A 142 3.80 6.65 7.09
N GLY A 143 4.96 7.05 6.58
CA GLY A 143 5.53 8.38 6.78
C GLY A 143 6.39 8.49 8.06
N LYS A 144 7.23 9.53 8.13
CA LYS A 144 8.16 9.80 9.26
C LYS A 144 9.06 8.63 9.67
N GLY A 145 9.44 7.78 8.71
CA GLY A 145 10.26 6.60 8.99
C GLY A 145 9.55 5.54 9.84
N LYS A 146 8.21 5.58 9.90
CA LYS A 146 7.39 4.53 10.49
C LYS A 146 7.12 3.47 9.45
N TYR A 147 7.57 2.26 9.74
CA TYR A 147 7.36 1.09 8.89
C TYR A 147 6.52 0.07 9.63
N ASP A 148 5.38 -0.29 9.05
CA ASP A 148 4.51 -1.35 9.54
C ASP A 148 4.88 -2.67 8.83
N ILE A 149 5.54 -3.58 9.54
CA ILE A 149 6.10 -4.82 8.96
C ILE A 149 4.98 -5.83 8.72
N ILE A 150 4.76 -6.19 7.46
CA ILE A 150 3.68 -7.11 7.05
C ILE A 150 4.18 -8.51 6.67
N ALA A 151 5.46 -8.63 6.30
CA ALA A 151 6.09 -9.93 6.06
C ALA A 151 7.60 -9.86 6.30
N VAL A 152 8.15 -10.98 6.75
CA VAL A 152 9.60 -11.19 6.86
C VAL A 152 9.94 -12.53 6.24
N TYR A 153 10.99 -12.57 5.43
CA TYR A 153 11.45 -13.76 4.74
C TYR A 153 12.91 -14.05 5.10
N GLU A 154 13.18 -15.31 5.40
CA GLU A 154 14.53 -15.78 5.74
C GLU A 154 14.88 -17.02 4.91
N VAL A 155 16.12 -17.08 4.41
CA VAL A 155 16.65 -18.28 3.78
C VAL A 155 16.99 -19.35 4.82
N LYS A 156 16.38 -20.54 4.73
CA LYS A 156 16.74 -21.74 5.51
C LYS A 156 16.99 -22.92 4.57
N PHE A 157 18.18 -23.53 4.70
CA PHE A 157 18.55 -24.76 3.98
C PHE A 157 18.25 -24.71 2.46
N GLY A 158 18.60 -23.61 1.80
CA GLY A 158 18.43 -23.42 0.34
C GLY A 158 17.02 -22.98 -0.10
N SER A 159 16.07 -22.84 0.82
CA SER A 159 14.70 -22.35 0.56
C SER A 159 14.42 -21.04 1.28
N VAL A 160 13.60 -20.16 0.70
CA VAL A 160 13.10 -18.96 1.40
C VAL A 160 11.82 -19.34 2.14
N LYS A 161 11.73 -18.96 3.41
CA LYS A 161 10.52 -19.16 4.22
C LYS A 161 10.04 -17.85 4.79
N ARG A 162 8.73 -17.63 4.72
CA ARG A 162 8.05 -16.56 5.45
C ARG A 162 8.10 -16.86 6.94
N ILE A 163 8.53 -15.89 7.73
CA ILE A 163 8.47 -15.92 9.19
C ILE A 163 7.21 -15.15 9.60
N ASN A 164 6.60 -15.58 10.71
CA ASN A 164 5.45 -14.87 11.26
C ASN A 164 5.86 -13.45 11.70
N ALA A 165 5.30 -12.43 11.03
CA ALA A 165 5.63 -11.03 11.24
C ALA A 165 4.98 -10.43 12.51
N SER A 166 3.95 -11.08 13.06
CA SER A 166 3.08 -10.52 14.12
C SER A 166 3.77 -10.14 15.44
N ASN A 167 5.06 -10.44 15.62
CA ASN A 167 5.85 -10.06 16.81
C ASN A 167 7.27 -9.57 16.45
N ILE A 168 7.53 -9.18 15.19
CA ILE A 168 8.86 -8.75 14.78
C ILE A 168 8.97 -7.24 14.92
N GLU A 169 9.40 -6.79 16.09
CA GLU A 169 9.88 -5.42 16.26
C GLU A 169 11.30 -5.27 15.71
N LEU A 170 11.52 -4.25 14.90
CA LEU A 170 12.84 -3.80 14.49
C LEU A 170 13.22 -2.56 15.30
N PRO A 171 14.45 -2.49 15.84
CA PRO A 171 14.98 -1.26 16.42
C PRO A 171 14.88 -0.10 15.43
N ASN A 172 14.41 1.07 15.89
CA ASN A 172 14.27 2.28 15.06
C ASN A 172 15.58 2.64 14.31
N GLU A 173 16.74 2.37 14.91
CA GLU A 173 18.03 2.60 14.27
C GLU A 173 18.22 1.75 13.00
N LEU A 174 17.81 0.47 13.04
CA LEU A 174 17.89 -0.41 11.88
C LEU A 174 16.87 0.01 10.81
N ILE A 175 15.65 0.37 11.23
CA ILE A 175 14.60 0.83 10.31
C ILE A 175 15.04 2.07 9.52
N THR A 176 15.61 3.05 10.21
CA THR A 176 16.01 4.34 9.59
C THR A 176 17.29 4.25 8.76
N LYS A 177 18.21 3.33 9.09
CA LYS A 177 19.44 3.09 8.30
C LYS A 177 19.23 2.15 7.12
N ALA A 178 18.18 1.33 7.14
CA ALA A 178 17.90 0.38 6.07
C ALA A 178 17.60 1.10 4.74
N PHE A 179 18.08 0.52 3.65
CA PHE A 179 17.81 1.01 2.31
C PHE A 179 16.48 0.44 1.80
N TRP A 180 15.39 1.16 2.10
CA TRP A 180 14.05 0.80 1.67
C TRP A 180 13.82 1.15 0.20
N LYS A 181 13.25 0.20 -0.55
CA LYS A 181 12.76 0.38 -1.92
C LYS A 181 11.25 0.23 -1.94
N THR A 182 10.56 1.00 -2.77
CA THR A 182 9.09 0.91 -2.92
C THR A 182 8.73 -0.09 -4.02
N PHE A 183 7.65 -0.83 -3.82
CA PHE A 183 7.00 -1.58 -4.91
C PHE A 183 6.30 -0.61 -5.86
N ASP A 184 6.22 -0.96 -7.15
CA ASP A 184 5.40 -0.21 -8.10
C ASP A 184 3.95 -0.66 -7.99
N VAL A 185 3.10 0.25 -7.51
CA VAL A 185 1.66 0.06 -7.30
C VAL A 185 0.82 1.13 -8.00
N ASN A 186 1.41 1.88 -8.92
CA ASN A 186 0.71 3.01 -9.57
C ASN A 186 -0.56 2.56 -10.31
N ASN A 187 -0.53 1.37 -10.90
CA ASN A 187 -1.67 0.73 -11.57
C ASN A 187 -2.81 0.31 -10.60
N LEU A 188 -2.56 0.30 -9.29
CA LEU A 188 -3.52 -0.05 -8.24
C LEU A 188 -4.12 1.19 -7.55
N LEU A 189 -3.53 2.37 -7.73
CA LEU A 189 -4.01 3.61 -7.12
C LEU A 189 -5.25 4.14 -7.87
N THR A 190 -6.33 4.36 -7.12
CA THR A 190 -7.53 5.09 -7.57
C THR A 190 -7.38 6.58 -7.23
N MET A 191 -7.15 6.89 -5.95
CA MET A 191 -6.74 8.20 -5.46
C MET A 191 -5.22 8.24 -5.25
N ASN A 192 -4.52 9.14 -5.95
CA ASN A 192 -3.07 9.27 -5.85
C ASN A 192 -2.68 10.38 -4.87
N LEU A 193 -2.33 9.99 -3.65
CA LEU A 193 -2.01 10.95 -2.58
C LEU A 193 -0.72 11.73 -2.83
N LYS A 194 0.26 11.15 -3.53
CA LYS A 194 1.52 11.85 -3.83
C LYS A 194 1.25 12.99 -4.81
N GLU A 195 0.56 12.67 -5.90
CA GLU A 195 0.08 13.65 -6.88
C GLU A 195 -0.71 14.77 -6.21
N LEU A 196 -1.64 14.40 -5.32
CA LEU A 196 -2.46 15.35 -4.58
C LEU A 196 -1.63 16.26 -3.67
N SER A 197 -0.66 15.70 -2.92
CA SER A 197 0.24 16.48 -2.06
C SER A 197 1.11 17.49 -2.83
N GLU A 198 1.32 17.25 -4.13
CA GLU A 198 2.05 18.14 -5.05
C GLU A 198 1.12 19.17 -5.72
N GLY A 199 -0.17 19.20 -5.36
CA GLY A 199 -1.16 20.14 -5.88
C GLY A 199 -1.76 19.72 -7.22
N ASN A 200 -1.63 18.45 -7.61
CA ASN A 200 -2.30 17.90 -8.78
C ASN A 200 -3.53 17.09 -8.35
N TYR A 201 -4.70 17.54 -8.80
CA TYR A 201 -5.99 17.03 -8.35
C TYR A 201 -6.64 16.06 -9.34
N LYS A 202 -5.92 15.64 -10.40
CA LYS A 202 -6.48 14.83 -11.48
C LYS A 202 -7.09 13.52 -10.95
N SER A 203 -6.39 12.84 -10.04
CA SER A 203 -6.88 11.58 -9.44
C SER A 203 -8.14 11.71 -8.57
N ILE A 204 -8.54 12.92 -8.16
CA ILE A 204 -9.76 13.16 -7.38
C ILE A 204 -10.79 14.03 -8.10
N SER A 205 -10.53 14.37 -9.36
CA SER A 205 -11.42 15.20 -10.17
C SER A 205 -12.80 14.56 -10.32
N GLY A 206 -13.84 15.39 -10.44
CA GLY A 206 -15.22 14.96 -10.60
C GLY A 206 -16.09 15.26 -9.38
N LEU A 207 -17.28 14.66 -9.40
CA LEU A 207 -18.34 14.86 -8.42
C LEU A 207 -18.18 13.88 -7.25
N TRP A 208 -18.28 14.39 -6.03
CA TRP A 208 -18.28 13.63 -4.79
C TRP A 208 -19.57 13.88 -4.03
N LEU A 209 -20.22 12.83 -3.55
CA LEU A 209 -21.54 12.88 -2.94
C LEU A 209 -21.55 12.21 -1.58
N THR A 210 -22.32 12.77 -0.67
CA THR A 210 -22.72 12.09 0.57
C THR A 210 -23.60 10.88 0.26
N GLU A 211 -23.68 9.93 1.20
CA GLU A 211 -24.48 8.71 1.01
C GLU A 211 -25.96 9.00 0.77
N ASN A 212 -26.52 10.04 1.40
CA ASN A 212 -27.89 10.48 1.19
C ASN A 212 -28.06 11.45 0.00
N LYS A 213 -26.98 11.77 -0.73
CA LYS A 213 -26.93 12.66 -1.90
C LYS A 213 -27.41 14.09 -1.64
N LYS A 214 -27.45 14.53 -0.38
CA LYS A 214 -27.91 15.88 -0.03
C LYS A 214 -26.81 16.92 -0.13
N GLU A 215 -25.56 16.49 0.01
CA GLU A 215 -24.38 17.35 -0.04
C GLU A 215 -23.39 16.82 -1.08
N SER A 216 -22.72 17.75 -1.77
CA SER A 216 -21.78 17.47 -2.84
C SER A 216 -20.52 18.34 -2.80
N LEU A 217 -19.41 17.78 -3.25
CA LEU A 217 -18.18 18.49 -3.60
C LEU A 217 -17.87 18.24 -5.08
N THR A 218 -17.29 19.21 -5.76
CA THR A 218 -16.78 19.02 -7.12
C THR A 218 -15.33 19.47 -7.19
N PHE A 219 -14.47 18.61 -7.73
CA PHE A 219 -13.06 18.90 -7.96
C PHE A 219 -12.78 18.97 -9.46
N SER A 220 -11.94 19.92 -9.85
CA SER A 220 -11.28 19.94 -11.16
C SER A 220 -9.80 19.63 -11.00
N ASN A 221 -9.05 19.65 -12.10
CA ASN A 221 -7.58 19.54 -12.08
C ASN A 221 -6.89 20.66 -11.26
N GLU A 222 -7.61 21.73 -10.94
CA GLU A 222 -7.11 22.87 -10.15
C GLU A 222 -7.51 22.81 -8.67
N GLY A 223 -8.23 21.76 -8.25
CA GLY A 223 -8.71 21.59 -6.88
C GLY A 223 -10.23 21.75 -6.76
N LEU A 224 -10.70 22.09 -5.56
CA LEU A 224 -12.13 22.25 -5.28
C LEU A 224 -12.70 23.42 -6.11
N THR A 225 -13.81 23.16 -6.78
CA THR A 225 -14.54 24.16 -7.59
C THR A 225 -15.90 24.46 -7.01
N LYS A 226 -16.63 23.45 -6.51
CA LYS A 226 -17.98 23.62 -6.00
C LYS A 226 -18.24 22.89 -4.69
N ILE A 227 -19.11 23.47 -3.88
CA ILE A 227 -19.76 22.83 -2.72
C ILE A 227 -21.27 23.02 -2.90
N ASN A 228 -22.04 21.92 -2.93
CA ASN A 228 -23.48 21.95 -3.16
C ASN A 228 -23.87 22.79 -4.40
N ASP A 229 -23.15 22.58 -5.50
CA ASP A 229 -23.24 23.30 -6.78
C ASP A 229 -22.85 24.79 -6.77
N TYR A 230 -22.53 25.36 -5.61
CA TYR A 230 -22.04 26.74 -5.52
C TYR A 230 -20.55 26.82 -5.80
N ASP A 231 -20.15 27.74 -6.68
CA ASP A 231 -18.75 28.02 -6.96
C ASP A 231 -18.08 28.64 -5.72
N VAL A 232 -17.05 27.97 -5.21
CA VAL A 232 -16.33 28.36 -3.98
C VAL A 232 -15.31 29.48 -4.22
N ARG A 233 -15.01 29.75 -5.49
CA ARG A 233 -14.01 30.73 -5.95
C ARG A 233 -14.65 32.08 -6.29
N GLU A 234 -15.97 32.18 -6.21
CA GLU A 234 -16.72 33.43 -6.34
C GLU A 234 -17.13 33.98 -4.97
N LYS A 235 -17.13 35.31 -4.82
CA LYS A 235 -17.56 35.96 -3.57
C LYS A 235 -19.09 35.98 -3.50
N LYS A 236 -19.66 35.66 -2.34
CA LYS A 236 -21.12 35.67 -2.14
C LYS A 236 -21.51 36.29 -0.79
N ASN A 237 -22.66 36.99 -0.76
CA ASN A 237 -23.37 37.37 0.46
C ASN A 237 -24.46 36.30 0.72
N LEU A 238 -24.32 35.46 1.75
CA LEU A 238 -25.24 34.34 2.05
C LEU A 238 -25.89 34.43 3.44
N THR A 239 -27.02 33.74 3.64
CA THR A 239 -27.77 33.70 4.91
C THR A 239 -27.57 32.41 5.70
N VAL A 240 -27.65 32.51 7.04
CA VAL A 240 -27.31 31.48 8.07
C VAL A 240 -27.92 30.09 7.87
N LYS A 241 -29.04 29.96 7.15
CA LYS A 241 -29.69 28.66 6.91
C LYS A 241 -29.09 27.86 5.76
N GLU A 242 -28.32 28.50 4.89
CA GLU A 242 -27.57 27.88 3.79
C GLU A 242 -26.13 27.49 4.24
N LEU A 243 -25.80 27.72 5.53
CA LEU A 243 -24.44 27.76 6.08
C LEU A 243 -24.08 26.56 6.99
N MET A 244 -24.65 25.37 6.82
CA MET A 244 -24.24 24.23 7.67
C MET A 244 -22.82 23.70 7.37
N ILE A 245 -22.12 24.25 6.36
CA ILE A 245 -20.72 23.86 6.06
C ILE A 245 -19.72 25.03 6.09
N TYR A 246 -20.09 26.29 5.80
CA TYR A 246 -19.09 27.37 5.68
C TYR A 246 -19.64 28.74 6.01
N ASN A 247 -19.34 29.28 7.19
CA ASN A 247 -19.72 30.62 7.65
C ASN A 247 -18.93 31.75 6.93
N TRP A 248 -18.96 31.83 5.60
CA TRP A 248 -17.97 32.59 4.82
C TRP A 248 -18.54 33.71 3.95
N ASP A 249 -18.13 34.94 4.28
CA ASP A 249 -18.09 36.13 3.42
C ASP A 249 -16.69 36.21 2.75
N ILE A 250 -16.20 35.09 2.20
CA ILE A 250 -14.79 34.89 1.83
C ILE A 250 -14.65 34.03 0.57
N THR A 251 -13.59 34.25 -0.20
CA THR A 251 -13.34 33.62 -1.51
C THR A 251 -12.18 32.63 -1.43
N LEU A 252 -12.42 31.36 -1.78
CA LEU A 252 -11.39 30.31 -1.76
C LEU A 252 -10.56 30.28 -3.04
N SER A 253 -9.33 29.78 -2.95
CA SER A 253 -8.52 29.46 -4.13
C SER A 253 -8.93 28.12 -4.76
N GLY A 254 -9.57 27.24 -3.98
CA GLY A 254 -9.87 25.85 -4.34
C GLY A 254 -8.70 24.88 -4.04
N ARG A 255 -7.55 25.40 -3.63
CA ARG A 255 -6.37 24.59 -3.28
C ARG A 255 -6.40 24.15 -1.83
N PHE A 256 -5.55 23.17 -1.52
CA PHE A 256 -5.35 22.65 -0.19
C PHE A 256 -3.90 22.82 0.27
N LEU A 257 -3.74 23.20 1.53
CA LEU A 257 -2.48 23.13 2.24
C LEU A 257 -2.36 21.73 2.87
N PHE A 258 -1.61 20.85 2.20
CA PHE A 258 -1.47 19.47 2.62
C PHE A 258 -0.41 19.27 3.70
N ARG A 259 -0.69 18.33 4.59
CA ARG A 259 0.28 17.74 5.53
C ARG A 259 0.99 16.57 4.85
N GLU A 260 1.92 15.93 5.55
CA GLU A 260 2.55 14.70 5.05
C GLU A 260 1.51 13.57 4.90
N ILE A 261 1.75 12.68 3.94
CA ILE A 261 1.01 11.42 3.84
C ILE A 261 1.35 10.57 5.05
N SER A 262 0.33 10.04 5.72
CA SER A 262 0.51 9.11 6.84
C SER A 262 -0.61 8.09 6.93
N ASN A 263 -0.26 6.84 7.25
CA ASN A 263 -1.17 5.69 7.29
C ASN A 263 -2.00 5.54 6.00
N GLY A 264 -1.38 5.84 4.85
CA GLY A 264 -2.04 5.78 3.53
C GLY A 264 -3.15 6.82 3.34
N SER A 265 -3.21 7.87 4.16
CA SER A 265 -4.14 8.99 4.04
C SER A 265 -3.42 10.33 3.92
N LEU A 266 -4.11 11.34 3.41
CA LEU A 266 -3.59 12.70 3.31
C LEU A 266 -4.57 13.67 3.98
N VAL A 267 -4.05 14.53 4.85
CA VAL A 267 -4.83 15.58 5.51
C VAL A 267 -4.45 16.91 4.90
N GLY A 268 -5.43 17.75 4.56
CA GLY A 268 -5.20 19.10 4.09
C GLY A 268 -6.30 20.05 4.55
N THR A 269 -6.01 21.33 4.50
CA THR A 269 -6.97 22.38 4.80
C THR A 269 -7.18 23.25 3.57
N LEU A 270 -8.40 23.77 3.37
CA LEU A 270 -8.69 24.64 2.22
C LEU A 270 -7.93 25.97 2.36
N GLU A 271 -7.48 26.49 1.23
CA GLU A 271 -6.74 27.75 1.12
C GLU A 271 -7.65 28.88 0.63
N PHE A 272 -7.58 30.03 1.29
CA PHE A 272 -8.16 31.28 0.82
C PHE A 272 -7.36 31.86 -0.37
N LYS A 273 -7.95 32.76 -1.15
CA LYS A 273 -7.22 33.41 -2.27
C LYS A 273 -5.99 34.22 -1.85
N ASP A 274 -5.91 34.64 -0.59
CA ASP A 274 -4.75 35.35 -0.03
C ASP A 274 -3.65 34.39 0.48
N GLY A 275 -3.84 33.07 0.32
CA GLY A 275 -2.90 32.03 0.75
C GLY A 275 -3.06 31.62 2.21
N SER A 276 -4.00 32.22 2.96
CA SER A 276 -4.25 31.84 4.34
C SER A 276 -5.10 30.57 4.45
N ASP A 277 -5.00 29.90 5.61
CA ASP A 277 -5.65 28.62 5.88
C ASP A 277 -7.06 28.82 6.47
N THR A 278 -8.04 28.10 5.93
CA THR A 278 -9.44 28.04 6.43
C THR A 278 -9.60 27.40 7.80
N LEU A 279 -8.61 26.64 8.26
CA LEU A 279 -8.62 25.75 9.42
C LEU A 279 -9.65 24.62 9.34
N ASN A 280 -10.43 24.51 8.24
CA ASN A 280 -11.29 23.36 8.03
C ASN A 280 -10.48 22.20 7.44
N GLY A 281 -10.36 21.13 8.23
CA GLY A 281 -9.60 19.94 7.87
C GLY A 281 -10.38 18.98 6.99
N PHE A 282 -9.76 18.57 5.90
CA PHE A 282 -10.22 17.48 5.04
C PHE A 282 -9.24 16.33 5.10
N ARG A 283 -9.78 15.12 5.15
CA ARG A 283 -9.00 13.89 5.05
C ARG A 283 -9.35 13.15 3.77
N PHE A 284 -8.34 13.00 2.93
CA PHE A 284 -8.38 12.24 1.69
C PHE A 284 -7.99 10.80 2.01
N LEU A 285 -8.92 9.91 1.71
CA LEU A 285 -8.92 8.53 2.17
C LEU A 285 -9.08 7.59 0.97
N PRO A 286 -7.96 7.09 0.42
CA PRO A 286 -8.02 6.09 -0.63
C PRO A 286 -8.72 4.80 -0.18
N LYS A 287 -9.21 4.04 -1.15
CA LYS A 287 -9.78 2.71 -0.97
C LYS A 287 -8.84 1.81 -0.15
N GLY A 288 -9.45 1.02 0.72
CA GLY A 288 -8.85 0.05 1.63
C GLY A 288 -8.28 0.64 2.91
N ILE A 289 -8.22 1.96 3.04
CA ILE A 289 -7.84 2.63 4.28
C ILE A 289 -9.03 2.61 5.25
N GLU A 290 -8.83 2.04 6.43
CA GLU A 290 -9.86 2.01 7.46
C GLU A 290 -10.02 3.38 8.10
N TYR A 291 -11.27 3.82 8.26
CA TYR A 291 -11.60 5.06 8.97
C TYR A 291 -13.03 4.93 9.51
N GLU A 292 -13.19 5.18 10.81
CA GLU A 292 -14.41 4.90 11.54
C GLU A 292 -15.65 5.54 10.89
N GLY A 293 -16.73 4.77 10.76
CA GLY A 293 -18.00 5.25 10.19
C GLY A 293 -17.98 5.47 8.67
N THR A 294 -16.98 4.96 7.93
CA THR A 294 -16.89 5.09 6.47
C THR A 294 -16.67 3.74 5.78
N ASP A 295 -17.08 3.62 4.52
CA ASP A 295 -16.90 2.39 3.72
C ASP A 295 -15.51 2.36 3.05
N SER A 296 -14.63 1.46 3.50
CA SER A 296 -13.27 1.30 2.96
C SER A 296 -13.20 0.65 1.60
N ASN A 297 -14.31 0.22 1.00
CA ASN A 297 -14.28 -0.31 -0.36
C ASN A 297 -14.17 0.77 -1.45
N TYR A 298 -14.23 2.04 -1.07
CA TYR A 298 -14.23 3.18 -1.99
C TYR A 298 -13.27 4.26 -1.50
N ASP A 299 -12.89 5.15 -2.41
CA ASP A 299 -12.23 6.41 -2.04
C ASP A 299 -13.23 7.32 -1.30
N ARG A 300 -12.75 8.05 -0.30
CA ARG A 300 -13.52 9.08 0.40
C ARG A 300 -12.76 10.39 0.56
N VAL A 301 -13.54 11.46 0.65
CA VAL A 301 -13.11 12.73 1.25
C VAL A 301 -13.93 12.92 2.52
N TYR A 302 -13.28 13.09 3.66
CA TYR A 302 -13.93 13.29 4.94
C TYR A 302 -13.71 14.72 5.43
N ASP A 303 -14.81 15.44 5.68
CA ASP A 303 -14.80 16.76 6.30
C ASP A 303 -14.73 16.58 7.83
N GLU A 304 -13.60 16.94 8.42
CA GLU A 304 -13.35 16.71 9.85
C GLU A 304 -14.18 17.61 10.76
N MET A 305 -14.54 18.82 10.30
CA MET A 305 -15.32 19.78 11.09
C MET A 305 -16.78 19.37 11.17
N HIS A 306 -17.36 18.96 10.05
CA HIS A 306 -18.79 18.63 9.94
C HIS A 306 -19.08 17.15 10.12
N LYS A 307 -18.04 16.31 10.18
CA LYS A 307 -18.16 14.84 10.31
C LYS A 307 -18.93 14.23 9.14
N VAL A 308 -18.75 14.78 7.96
CA VAL A 308 -19.41 14.35 6.72
C VAL A 308 -18.43 13.59 5.84
N VAL A 309 -18.90 12.49 5.24
CA VAL A 309 -18.14 11.68 4.29
C VAL A 309 -18.71 11.83 2.89
N TYR A 310 -17.84 12.13 1.94
CA TYR A 310 -18.14 12.20 0.52
C TYR A 310 -17.48 11.03 -0.19
N TYR A 311 -18.20 10.41 -1.11
CA TYR A 311 -17.73 9.34 -1.97
C TYR A 311 -17.75 9.81 -3.41
N HIS A 312 -16.78 9.38 -4.22
CA HIS A 312 -16.78 9.72 -5.62
C HIS A 312 -18.04 9.18 -6.31
N ALA A 313 -18.65 9.95 -7.21
CA ALA A 313 -19.91 9.59 -7.87
C ALA A 313 -19.81 8.27 -8.64
N SER A 314 -18.61 7.90 -9.11
CA SER A 314 -18.35 6.60 -9.73
C SER A 314 -18.73 5.41 -8.84
N ARG A 315 -18.74 5.56 -7.51
CA ARG A 315 -19.14 4.50 -6.58
C ARG A 315 -20.53 3.96 -6.87
N ASP A 316 -21.49 4.85 -7.04
CA ASP A 316 -22.89 4.47 -7.26
C ASP A 316 -23.06 3.82 -8.64
N LEU A 317 -22.26 4.27 -9.61
CA LEU A 317 -22.20 3.71 -10.95
C LEU A 317 -21.57 2.30 -10.93
N GLU A 318 -20.46 2.12 -10.21
CA GLU A 318 -19.77 0.84 -10.02
C GLU A 318 -20.68 -0.22 -9.38
N LYS A 319 -21.50 0.17 -8.40
CA LYS A 319 -22.47 -0.74 -7.75
C LYS A 319 -23.53 -1.28 -8.70
N GLN A 320 -23.91 -0.50 -9.71
CA GLN A 320 -24.95 -0.84 -10.67
C GLN A 320 -24.41 -1.54 -11.92
N THR A 321 -23.13 -1.31 -12.24
CA THR A 321 -22.52 -1.79 -13.46
C THR A 321 -22.40 -3.32 -13.46
N ALA A 322 -22.92 -3.94 -14.52
CA ALA A 322 -22.87 -5.38 -14.71
C ALA A 322 -21.47 -5.84 -15.14
N LYS A 323 -21.10 -7.06 -14.75
CA LYS A 323 -19.82 -7.70 -15.16
C LYS A 323 -19.64 -7.85 -16.67
N THR A 324 -20.73 -7.73 -17.44
CA THR A 324 -20.74 -7.80 -18.90
C THR A 324 -20.42 -6.47 -19.58
N THR A 325 -20.28 -5.37 -18.82
CA THR A 325 -19.85 -4.07 -19.35
C THR A 325 -18.50 -4.23 -20.06
N LYS A 326 -18.37 -3.57 -21.21
CA LYS A 326 -17.08 -3.36 -21.88
C LYS A 326 -16.56 -1.94 -21.66
N VAL A 327 -17.31 -1.09 -20.95
CA VAL A 327 -16.92 0.28 -20.60
C VAL A 327 -16.06 0.26 -19.33
N ASP A 328 -14.81 0.73 -19.44
CA ASP A 328 -13.92 0.93 -18.29
C ASP A 328 -13.95 2.41 -17.87
N MET A 329 -14.66 2.68 -16.79
CA MET A 329 -14.90 4.02 -16.29
C MET A 329 -13.63 4.66 -15.73
N SER A 330 -12.74 3.83 -15.16
CA SER A 330 -11.51 4.29 -14.52
C SER A 330 -10.46 4.72 -15.55
N GLU A 331 -10.46 4.09 -16.72
CA GLU A 331 -9.65 4.48 -17.87
C GLU A 331 -10.19 5.78 -18.51
N ILE A 332 -11.51 5.84 -18.75
CA ILE A 332 -12.16 7.00 -19.37
C ILE A 332 -11.92 8.28 -18.56
N SER A 333 -12.06 8.22 -17.23
CA SER A 333 -11.80 9.39 -16.37
C SER A 333 -10.34 9.86 -16.38
N LYS A 334 -9.40 8.99 -16.78
CA LYS A 334 -7.97 9.30 -16.90
C LYS A 334 -7.58 9.82 -18.29
N GLY A 335 -8.51 9.77 -19.24
CA GLY A 335 -8.34 10.15 -20.64
C GLY A 335 -7.97 8.99 -21.56
N ASP A 336 -8.11 7.74 -21.11
CA ASP A 336 -7.97 6.56 -21.96
C ASP A 336 -9.37 6.08 -22.41
N TYR A 337 -9.63 6.20 -23.71
CA TYR A 337 -10.93 5.92 -24.30
C TYR A 337 -10.99 4.57 -25.01
N SER A 338 -9.98 3.70 -24.82
CA SER A 338 -9.86 2.39 -25.47
C SER A 338 -11.13 1.55 -25.31
N SER A 339 -11.75 1.60 -24.12
CA SER A 339 -12.98 0.86 -23.83
C SER A 339 -14.20 1.35 -24.63
N LEU A 340 -14.17 2.57 -25.19
CA LEU A 340 -15.24 3.16 -26.02
C LEU A 340 -15.05 2.94 -27.53
N VAL A 341 -13.86 2.49 -27.96
CA VAL A 341 -13.49 2.33 -29.37
C VAL A 341 -14.47 1.41 -30.11
N GLY A 342 -14.85 1.82 -31.32
CA GLY A 342 -15.71 1.04 -32.21
C GLY A 342 -16.88 1.82 -32.76
N LYS A 343 -17.78 1.11 -33.47
CA LYS A 343 -19.02 1.66 -34.02
C LYS A 343 -20.16 1.47 -33.02
N TRP A 344 -21.00 2.49 -32.89
CA TRP A 344 -22.17 2.51 -32.02
C TRP A 344 -23.38 2.97 -32.83
N SER A 345 -24.48 2.20 -32.81
CA SER A 345 -25.67 2.49 -33.61
C SER A 345 -26.97 2.07 -32.90
N PRO A 346 -28.13 2.62 -33.31
CA PRO A 346 -29.43 2.16 -32.86
C PRO A 346 -29.69 0.69 -33.16
N LYS A 347 -30.48 0.01 -32.33
CA LYS A 347 -30.92 -1.39 -32.57
C LYS A 347 -31.52 -1.60 -33.97
N SER A 348 -32.29 -0.63 -34.45
CA SER A 348 -33.04 -0.73 -35.70
C SER A 348 -32.23 -0.35 -36.94
N ASP A 349 -31.00 0.15 -36.80
CA ASP A 349 -30.24 0.75 -37.90
C ASP A 349 -28.73 0.50 -37.76
N ALA A 350 -28.36 -0.76 -37.50
CA ALA A 350 -26.98 -1.20 -37.25
C ALA A 350 -25.98 -0.71 -38.32
N ASP A 351 -26.46 -0.49 -39.54
CA ASP A 351 -25.65 -0.26 -40.72
C ASP A 351 -25.57 1.22 -41.20
N LYS A 352 -26.36 2.18 -40.68
CA LYS A 352 -26.46 3.51 -41.33
C LYS A 352 -26.44 4.77 -40.46
N SER A 353 -26.85 4.73 -39.19
CA SER A 353 -26.84 5.92 -38.34
C SER A 353 -26.21 5.64 -36.98
N GLY A 354 -25.32 6.51 -36.53
CA GLY A 354 -24.56 6.27 -35.31
C GLY A 354 -23.31 7.12 -35.19
N ILE A 355 -22.40 6.65 -34.35
CA ILE A 355 -21.07 7.22 -34.16
C ILE A 355 -20.00 6.14 -34.26
N LYS A 356 -18.78 6.56 -34.61
CA LYS A 356 -17.57 5.77 -34.45
C LYS A 356 -16.62 6.51 -33.53
N ILE A 357 -16.04 5.82 -32.56
CA ILE A 357 -15.00 6.34 -31.67
C ILE A 357 -13.69 5.64 -32.02
N ASP A 358 -12.61 6.40 -32.23
CA ASP A 358 -11.27 5.86 -32.47
C ASP A 358 -10.41 5.81 -31.20
N GLU A 359 -9.20 5.25 -31.32
CA GLU A 359 -8.26 5.07 -30.22
C GLU A 359 -7.77 6.39 -29.60
N GLU A 360 -7.85 7.51 -30.34
CA GLU A 360 -7.51 8.83 -29.81
C GLU A 360 -8.67 9.50 -29.05
N GLY A 361 -9.84 8.85 -28.99
CA GLY A 361 -11.05 9.46 -28.44
C GLY A 361 -11.67 10.50 -29.37
N THR A 362 -11.47 10.37 -30.68
CA THR A 362 -12.16 11.19 -31.68
C THR A 362 -13.48 10.53 -32.06
N VAL A 363 -14.57 11.29 -31.92
CA VAL A 363 -15.93 10.85 -32.24
C VAL A 363 -16.30 11.32 -33.64
N TYR A 364 -16.60 10.37 -34.52
CA TYR A 364 -17.09 10.60 -35.87
C TYR A 364 -18.58 10.28 -35.94
N TYR A 365 -19.37 11.23 -36.43
CA TYR A 365 -20.78 11.02 -36.70
C TYR A 365 -20.95 10.46 -38.11
N ASP A 366 -21.76 9.41 -38.28
CA ASP A 366 -21.92 8.75 -39.59
C ASP A 366 -22.47 9.70 -40.68
N TRP A 367 -23.19 10.77 -40.30
CA TRP A 367 -23.68 11.79 -41.23
C TRP A 367 -22.64 12.86 -41.60
N VAL A 368 -21.50 12.93 -40.89
CA VAL A 368 -20.34 13.78 -41.24
C VAL A 368 -19.02 13.07 -40.89
N PRO A 369 -18.68 11.95 -41.56
CA PRO A 369 -17.57 11.08 -41.15
C PRO A 369 -16.19 11.73 -41.32
N SER A 370 -16.08 12.83 -42.07
CA SER A 370 -14.84 13.59 -42.25
C SER A 370 -14.59 14.65 -41.17
N LYS A 371 -15.54 14.88 -40.25
CA LYS A 371 -15.43 15.88 -39.18
C LYS A 371 -15.54 15.22 -37.82
N GLY A 372 -14.48 14.54 -37.40
CA GLY A 372 -14.36 14.02 -36.04
C GLY A 372 -14.24 15.14 -35.02
N ARG A 373 -14.76 14.92 -33.80
CA ARG A 373 -14.60 15.82 -32.65
C ARG A 373 -13.89 15.08 -31.52
N LYS A 374 -12.85 15.67 -30.95
CA LYS A 374 -12.11 15.07 -29.85
C LYS A 374 -12.89 15.17 -28.55
N ILE A 375 -12.76 14.17 -27.69
CA ILE A 375 -13.16 14.27 -26.29
C ILE A 375 -12.22 15.25 -25.58
N VAL A 376 -12.79 16.28 -24.94
CA VAL A 376 -12.03 17.34 -24.26
C VAL A 376 -12.16 17.29 -22.75
N SER A 377 -13.25 16.75 -22.22
CA SER A 377 -13.44 16.52 -20.78
C SER A 377 -14.47 15.42 -20.50
N VAL A 378 -14.43 14.89 -19.28
CA VAL A 378 -15.29 13.82 -18.79
C VAL A 378 -15.78 14.18 -17.40
N ASP A 379 -17.09 14.03 -17.16
CA ASP A 379 -17.71 14.09 -15.84
C ASP A 379 -18.32 12.72 -15.51
N VAL A 380 -17.95 12.14 -14.38
CA VAL A 380 -18.57 10.90 -13.90
C VAL A 380 -19.75 11.24 -12.98
N LEU A 381 -20.93 10.77 -13.34
CA LEU A 381 -22.19 10.99 -12.62
C LEU A 381 -22.63 9.68 -11.93
N PRO A 382 -23.63 9.72 -11.03
CA PRO A 382 -24.04 8.54 -10.26
C PRO A 382 -24.56 7.37 -11.11
N ASP A 383 -25.09 7.65 -12.30
CA ASP A 383 -25.76 6.71 -13.18
C ASP A 383 -25.20 6.71 -14.62
N THR A 384 -24.30 7.64 -14.94
CA THR A 384 -23.82 7.87 -16.30
C THR A 384 -22.41 8.46 -16.31
N ILE A 385 -21.75 8.43 -17.46
CA ILE A 385 -20.53 9.19 -17.72
C ILE A 385 -20.88 10.21 -18.79
N LEU A 386 -20.70 11.49 -18.48
CA LEU A 386 -20.88 12.59 -19.42
C LEU A 386 -19.54 12.91 -20.07
N VAL A 387 -19.51 12.84 -21.39
CA VAL A 387 -18.33 13.10 -22.20
C VAL A 387 -18.58 14.34 -23.04
N HIS A 388 -17.67 15.30 -22.93
CA HIS A 388 -17.74 16.57 -23.63
C HIS A 388 -16.84 16.54 -24.86
N LEU A 389 -17.40 16.91 -26.02
CA LEU A 389 -16.65 16.98 -27.27
C LEU A 389 -16.17 18.39 -27.57
N GLU A 390 -15.15 18.51 -28.41
CA GLU A 390 -14.66 19.80 -28.91
C GLU A 390 -15.76 20.57 -29.66
N GLY A 391 -15.94 21.84 -29.31
CA GLY A 391 -16.86 22.77 -29.97
C GLY A 391 -16.33 23.30 -31.31
N ASP A 392 -17.12 24.12 -31.97
CA ASP A 392 -16.75 24.71 -33.28
C ASP A 392 -15.72 25.85 -33.16
N SER A 393 -15.40 26.27 -31.94
CA SER A 393 -14.43 27.33 -31.64
C SER A 393 -13.51 26.91 -30.49
N PRO A 394 -12.26 27.42 -30.45
CA PRO A 394 -11.36 27.15 -29.33
C PRO A 394 -12.00 27.52 -27.99
N ASN A 395 -11.84 26.65 -26.99
CA ASN A 395 -12.40 26.79 -25.64
C ASN A 395 -13.93 26.78 -25.53
N GLN A 396 -14.66 26.32 -26.56
CA GLN A 396 -16.08 25.99 -26.44
C GLN A 396 -16.28 24.49 -26.27
N THR A 397 -17.10 24.12 -25.30
CA THR A 397 -17.63 22.77 -25.18
C THR A 397 -18.68 22.55 -26.28
N GLY A 398 -18.48 21.49 -27.06
CA GLY A 398 -19.34 21.09 -28.16
C GLY A 398 -20.47 20.16 -27.72
N PRO A 399 -20.95 19.27 -28.62
CA PRO A 399 -21.94 18.27 -28.27
C PRO A 399 -21.47 17.35 -27.14
N GLU A 400 -22.41 16.87 -26.36
CA GLU A 400 -22.17 15.95 -25.24
C GLU A 400 -22.58 14.52 -25.61
N LEU A 401 -21.92 13.52 -25.03
CA LEU A 401 -22.34 12.12 -25.07
C LEU A 401 -22.56 11.62 -23.64
N LEU A 402 -23.64 10.89 -23.42
CA LEU A 402 -23.86 10.14 -22.19
C LEU A 402 -23.52 8.67 -22.43
N ILE A 403 -22.53 8.15 -21.71
CA ILE A 403 -22.18 6.73 -21.69
C ILE A 403 -22.90 6.09 -20.50
N ILE A 404 -23.59 4.99 -20.76
CA ILE A 404 -24.37 4.27 -19.77
C ILE A 404 -23.92 2.80 -19.79
N PRO A 405 -23.10 2.37 -18.82
CA PRO A 405 -22.62 1.00 -18.75
C PRO A 405 -23.77 -0.03 -18.67
N ALA A 406 -23.51 -1.25 -19.11
CA ALA A 406 -24.40 -2.38 -18.87
C ALA A 406 -24.73 -2.51 -17.37
N GLY A 407 -25.95 -2.92 -17.05
CA GLY A 407 -26.47 -3.07 -15.68
C GLY A 407 -27.14 -1.81 -15.12
N VAL A 408 -26.77 -0.62 -15.62
CA VAL A 408 -27.24 0.65 -15.06
C VAL A 408 -28.64 1.01 -15.56
N GLN A 409 -29.56 1.34 -14.65
CA GLN A 409 -30.88 1.85 -14.98
C GLN A 409 -30.88 3.36 -14.80
N VAL A 410 -31.29 4.10 -15.82
CA VAL A 410 -31.44 5.57 -15.72
C VAL A 410 -32.91 5.88 -15.48
N ASP A 411 -33.20 6.55 -14.38
CA ASP A 411 -34.57 6.85 -13.98
C ASP A 411 -35.31 7.67 -15.05
N GLY A 412 -36.47 7.17 -15.46
CA GLY A 412 -37.30 7.80 -16.49
C GLY A 412 -36.89 7.48 -17.93
N ALA A 413 -35.75 6.82 -18.16
CA ALA A 413 -35.49 6.15 -19.42
C ALA A 413 -36.39 4.91 -19.55
N LYS A 414 -36.96 4.70 -20.73
CA LYS A 414 -37.89 3.63 -21.06
C LYS A 414 -37.39 2.87 -22.29
N ASN A 415 -37.55 1.55 -22.25
CA ASN A 415 -37.40 0.65 -23.39
C ASN A 415 -35.98 0.52 -23.98
N ASN A 416 -34.92 1.01 -23.30
CA ASN A 416 -33.55 0.65 -23.68
C ASN A 416 -33.13 -0.70 -23.09
N ASP A 417 -32.12 -1.36 -23.68
CA ASP A 417 -31.58 -2.64 -23.20
C ASP A 417 -30.46 -2.41 -22.19
N SER A 418 -30.83 -2.44 -20.91
CA SER A 418 -29.89 -2.27 -19.80
C SER A 418 -28.90 -3.41 -19.63
N SER A 419 -29.03 -4.53 -20.35
CA SER A 419 -28.00 -5.59 -20.32
C SER A 419 -26.77 -5.23 -21.14
N LYS A 420 -26.83 -4.13 -21.92
CA LYS A 420 -25.78 -3.67 -22.82
C LYS A 420 -25.27 -2.28 -22.46
N ASP A 421 -24.04 -2.01 -22.86
CA ASP A 421 -23.49 -0.66 -22.88
C ASP A 421 -24.25 0.19 -23.89
N ARG A 422 -24.52 1.44 -23.51
CA ARG A 422 -25.35 2.37 -24.26
C ARG A 422 -24.65 3.72 -24.36
N ILE A 423 -24.85 4.42 -25.48
CA ILE A 423 -24.46 5.82 -25.66
C ILE A 423 -25.67 6.63 -26.11
N SER A 424 -25.94 7.75 -25.45
CA SER A 424 -26.89 8.77 -25.93
C SER A 424 -26.13 9.98 -26.45
N ILE A 425 -26.53 10.49 -27.61
CA ILE A 425 -26.01 11.76 -28.14
C ILE A 425 -26.77 12.90 -27.48
N GLY A 426 -26.15 13.58 -26.52
CA GLY A 426 -26.72 14.64 -25.70
C GLY A 426 -27.49 14.12 -24.47
N ILE A 427 -27.88 15.06 -23.62
CA ILE A 427 -28.32 14.79 -22.25
C ILE A 427 -29.84 14.68 -22.03
N LYS A 428 -30.64 14.80 -23.10
CA LYS A 428 -32.10 14.76 -22.95
C LYS A 428 -32.57 13.33 -22.73
N LEU A 429 -33.47 13.15 -21.75
CA LEU A 429 -33.97 11.84 -21.31
C LEU A 429 -34.61 11.01 -22.46
N ASP A 430 -35.29 11.67 -23.39
CA ASP A 430 -35.91 11.02 -24.56
C ASP A 430 -34.86 10.38 -25.49
N ARG A 431 -33.62 10.86 -25.48
CA ARG A 431 -32.50 10.30 -26.26
C ARG A 431 -31.87 9.06 -25.63
N ILE A 432 -32.22 8.77 -24.38
CA ILE A 432 -31.78 7.57 -23.65
C ILE A 432 -32.72 6.39 -23.93
N ASN A 433 -33.79 6.60 -24.71
CA ASN A 433 -34.76 5.58 -25.07
C ASN A 433 -34.45 4.99 -26.44
N ASP A 434 -34.96 3.78 -26.70
CA ASP A 434 -34.99 3.25 -28.06
C ASP A 434 -36.00 4.04 -28.92
N PRO A 435 -35.70 4.30 -30.21
CA PRO A 435 -34.51 3.88 -30.96
C PRO A 435 -33.33 4.88 -30.94
N GLN A 436 -33.36 5.93 -30.12
CA GLN A 436 -32.35 7.01 -30.17
C GLN A 436 -31.02 6.63 -29.51
N VAL A 437 -31.06 5.74 -28.52
CA VAL A 437 -29.86 5.26 -27.82
C VAL A 437 -29.07 4.30 -28.70
N LEU A 438 -27.74 4.42 -28.63
CA LEU A 438 -26.79 3.66 -29.42
C LEU A 438 -26.24 2.49 -28.63
N TYR A 439 -26.03 1.36 -29.30
CA TYR A 439 -25.41 0.16 -28.76
C TYR A 439 -24.17 -0.15 -29.57
N ARG A 440 -23.19 -0.82 -28.95
CA ARG A 440 -21.99 -1.24 -29.65
C ARG A 440 -22.36 -2.22 -30.78
N VAL A 441 -21.88 -1.94 -31.99
CA VAL A 441 -21.92 -2.88 -33.10
C VAL A 441 -20.78 -3.87 -32.88
N GLU A 442 -21.11 -5.10 -32.51
CA GLU A 442 -20.09 -6.15 -32.37
C GLU A 442 -19.47 -6.44 -33.76
N GLN A 443 -18.14 -6.47 -33.81
CA GLN A 443 -17.38 -6.86 -35.00
C GLN A 443 -17.23 -8.37 -35.09
#